data_AF-A0A8H6MY21-F1
#
_entry.id   AF-A0A8H6MY21-F1
#
_cell.length_a   1.000
_cell.length_b   1.000
_cell.length_c   1.000
_cell.angle_alpha   90.00
_cell.angle_beta   90.00
_cell.angle_gamma   90.00
#
_symmetry.space_group_name_H-M   'P 1'
#
loop_
_entity.id
_entity.type
_entity.pdbx_description
1 polymer ?
#
loop_
_entity_poly.entity_id
_entity_poly.type
_entity_poly.pdbx_seq_one_letter_code
_entity_poly.pdbx_strand_id
1 'polypeptide(L)'
;MFRPGDILVIRFGYLAQYETMADEKLDSLSELYKTQKPDNIGIKPPRDLLEFLWNNKIAAICGDTRSLEVWSCKDTEWHLHEWLLAGWGMPIGELFYLEDLARICSSLERYVFFMSSSPMNVPGAVASPPNALAFF
;
A
#
# COMPACT_ATOMS: atom_id res chain seq x y z
N MET A 1 -0.33 8.13 18.40
CA MET A 1 1.04 8.65 18.27
C MET A 1 1.88 7.57 17.62
N PHE A 2 2.57 7.90 16.53
CA PHE A 2 3.47 6.97 15.81
C PHE A 2 4.78 6.79 16.57
N ARG A 3 5.42 5.65 16.39
CA ARG A 3 6.69 5.27 17.02
C ARG A 3 7.70 4.88 15.94
N PRO A 4 9.00 5.08 16.21
CA PRO A 4 10.04 4.55 15.35
C PRO A 4 9.89 3.03 15.17
N GLY A 5 9.92 2.59 13.91
CA GLY A 5 9.73 1.19 13.56
C GLY A 5 8.29 0.80 13.19
N ASP A 6 7.32 1.71 13.34
CA ASP A 6 5.94 1.44 12.94
C ASP A 6 5.82 1.16 11.43
N ILE A 7 4.86 0.30 11.07
CA ILE A 7 4.42 0.08 9.70
C ILE A 7 3.13 0.88 9.51
N LEU A 8 3.10 1.78 8.53
CA LEU A 8 1.91 2.56 8.20
C LEU A 8 1.02 1.78 7.24
N VAL A 9 -0.21 1.47 7.65
CA VAL A 9 -1.21 0.75 6.84
C VAL A 9 -2.32 1.72 6.44
N ILE A 10 -2.57 1.87 5.14
CA ILE A 10 -3.58 2.79 4.61
C ILE A 10 -4.64 2.02 3.83
N ARG A 11 -5.91 2.17 4.24
CA ARG A 11 -7.06 1.65 3.50
C ARG A 11 -7.68 2.74 2.63
N PHE A 12 -7.58 2.57 1.32
CA PHE A 12 -8.22 3.41 0.31
C PHE A 12 -9.60 2.87 -0.12
N GLY A 13 -9.86 1.58 0.07
CA GLY A 13 -11.08 0.89 -0.38
C GLY A 13 -11.00 0.40 -1.83
N TYR A 14 -9.80 0.27 -2.40
CA TYR A 14 -9.60 -0.15 -3.79
C TYR A 14 -10.05 -1.59 -4.01
N LEU A 15 -9.63 -2.52 -3.13
CA LEU A 15 -10.04 -3.91 -3.24
C LEU A 15 -11.53 -4.10 -2.92
N ALA A 16 -12.08 -3.35 -1.98
CA ALA A 16 -13.52 -3.37 -1.69
C ALA A 16 -14.36 -2.96 -2.92
N GLN A 17 -13.92 -1.92 -3.63
CA GLN A 17 -14.56 -1.52 -4.89
C GLN A 17 -14.39 -2.59 -5.96
N TYR A 18 -13.21 -3.20 -6.06
CA TYR A 18 -12.92 -4.24 -7.05
C TYR A 18 -13.82 -5.48 -6.85
N GLU A 19 -14.01 -5.93 -5.61
CA GLU A 19 -14.85 -7.10 -5.27
C GLU A 19 -16.35 -6.89 -5.55
N THR A 20 -16.80 -5.64 -5.60
CA THR A 20 -18.22 -5.29 -5.82
C THR A 20 -18.48 -4.79 -7.25
N MET A 21 -17.47 -4.83 -8.11
CA MET A 21 -17.55 -4.36 -9.49
C MET A 21 -18.27 -5.40 -10.36
N ALA A 22 -19.08 -4.93 -11.32
CA ALA A 22 -19.77 -5.81 -12.26
C ALA A 22 -18.77 -6.56 -13.17
N ASP A 23 -19.09 -7.80 -13.51
CA ASP A 23 -18.23 -8.68 -14.32
C ASP A 23 -17.83 -8.04 -15.65
N GLU A 24 -18.76 -7.35 -16.34
CA GLU A 24 -18.45 -6.68 -17.60
C GLU A 24 -17.40 -5.57 -17.43
N LYS A 25 -17.45 -4.87 -16.29
CA LYS A 25 -16.46 -3.83 -15.98
C LYS A 25 -15.12 -4.45 -15.62
N LEU A 26 -15.10 -5.55 -14.86
CA LEU A 26 -13.88 -6.30 -14.53
C LEU A 26 -13.18 -6.81 -15.80
N ASP A 27 -13.93 -7.42 -16.72
CA ASP A 27 -13.43 -7.87 -18.02
C ASP A 27 -12.86 -6.71 -18.83
N SER A 28 -13.58 -5.59 -18.90
CA SER A 28 -13.10 -4.40 -19.61
C SER A 28 -11.79 -3.85 -19.04
N LEU A 29 -11.64 -3.86 -17.70
CA LEU A 29 -10.41 -3.43 -17.05
C LEU A 29 -9.29 -4.43 -17.31
N SER A 30 -9.57 -5.73 -17.22
CA SER A 30 -8.61 -6.81 -17.51
C SER A 30 -8.00 -6.66 -18.90
N GLU A 31 -8.81 -6.43 -19.93
CA GLU A 31 -8.32 -6.17 -21.28
C GLU A 31 -7.54 -4.85 -21.40
N LEU A 32 -8.00 -3.79 -20.72
CA LEU A 32 -7.31 -2.51 -20.72
C LEU A 32 -5.90 -2.62 -20.12
N TYR A 33 -5.76 -3.31 -18.98
CA TYR A 33 -4.48 -3.50 -18.28
C TYR A 33 -3.45 -4.32 -19.08
N LYS A 34 -3.87 -5.11 -20.09
CA LYS A 34 -2.94 -5.82 -20.99
C LYS A 34 -2.19 -4.89 -21.93
N THR A 35 -2.79 -3.73 -22.26
CA THR A 35 -2.26 -2.84 -23.30
C THR A 35 -1.89 -1.45 -22.78
N GLN A 36 -2.48 -1.04 -21.65
CA GLN A 36 -2.32 0.30 -21.10
C GLN A 36 -2.17 0.24 -19.57
N LYS A 37 -1.64 1.32 -19.00
CA LYS A 37 -1.64 1.54 -17.55
C LYS A 37 -2.70 2.60 -17.22
N PRO A 38 -3.95 2.21 -16.94
CA PRO A 38 -5.01 3.16 -16.60
C PRO A 38 -4.74 3.86 -15.28
N ASP A 39 -5.45 4.96 -15.06
CA ASP A 39 -5.33 5.71 -13.81
C ASP A 39 -5.80 4.87 -12.62
N ASN A 40 -5.07 4.99 -11.51
CA ASN A 40 -5.35 4.30 -10.25
C ASN A 40 -5.29 5.29 -9.09
N ILE A 41 -6.22 5.13 -8.15
CA ILE A 41 -6.20 5.83 -6.87
C ILE A 41 -4.96 5.44 -6.08
N GLY A 42 -4.41 6.41 -5.34
CA GLY A 42 -3.32 6.22 -4.43
C GLY A 42 -2.94 7.53 -3.76
N ILE A 43 -1.85 7.50 -3.03
CA ILE A 43 -1.29 8.69 -2.38
C ILE A 43 -0.83 9.67 -3.47
N LYS A 44 -1.35 10.91 -3.49
CA LYS A 44 -0.70 11.98 -4.24
C LYS A 44 0.65 12.26 -3.58
N PRO A 45 1.81 12.14 -4.24
CA PRO A 45 3.12 12.30 -3.62
C PRO A 45 3.39 13.74 -3.18
N PRO A 46 3.41 14.03 -1.87
CA PRO A 46 3.82 15.32 -1.35
C PRO A 46 5.18 15.19 -0.65
N ARG A 47 6.03 16.20 -0.80
CA ARG A 47 7.24 16.32 0.02
C ARG A 47 6.95 16.16 1.52
N ASP A 48 5.84 16.72 1.99
CA ASP A 48 5.41 16.66 3.40
C ASP A 48 5.18 15.23 3.90
N LEU A 49 4.72 14.31 3.06
CA LEU A 49 4.57 12.90 3.46
C LEU A 49 5.95 12.26 3.64
N LEU A 50 6.88 12.52 2.72
CA LEU A 50 8.23 12.01 2.84
C LEU A 50 8.89 12.52 4.13
N GLU A 51 8.76 13.82 4.41
CA GLU A 51 9.23 14.40 5.67
C GLU A 51 8.55 13.75 6.89
N PHE A 52 7.24 13.50 6.83
CA PHE A 52 6.52 12.80 7.88
C PHE A 52 7.06 11.38 8.12
N LEU A 53 7.22 10.57 7.06
CA LEU A 53 7.70 9.19 7.16
C LEU A 53 9.12 9.13 7.74
N TRP A 54 9.99 10.03 7.26
CA TRP A 54 11.37 10.14 7.73
C TRP A 54 11.44 10.57 9.20
N ASN A 55 10.77 11.66 9.56
CA ASN A 55 10.84 12.25 10.90
C ASN A 55 10.26 11.31 11.97
N ASN A 56 9.23 10.52 11.62
CA ASN A 56 8.64 9.53 12.53
C ASN A 56 9.37 8.18 12.51
N LYS A 57 10.37 7.99 11.63
CA LYS A 57 11.12 6.74 11.46
C LYS A 57 10.19 5.56 11.20
N ILE A 58 9.21 5.75 10.32
CA ILE A 58 8.35 4.68 9.82
C ILE A 58 9.23 3.66 9.10
N ALA A 59 9.01 2.36 9.33
CA ALA A 59 9.86 1.30 8.78
C ALA A 59 9.37 0.83 7.40
N ALA A 60 8.07 0.86 7.16
CA ALA A 60 7.43 0.47 5.91
C ALA A 60 6.05 1.11 5.78
N ILE A 61 5.55 1.20 4.55
CA ILE A 61 4.19 1.65 4.25
C ILE A 61 3.50 0.63 3.37
N CYS A 62 2.22 0.35 3.63
CA CYS A 62 1.42 -0.49 2.76
C CYS A 62 -0.02 0.00 2.62
N GLY A 63 -0.68 -0.47 1.58
CA GLY A 63 -2.10 -0.23 1.37
C GLY A 63 -2.76 -1.24 0.45
N ASP A 64 -4.04 -1.02 0.20
CA ASP A 64 -4.89 -1.86 -0.66
C ASP A 64 -4.91 -1.39 -2.12
N THR A 65 -4.14 -0.38 -2.49
CA THR A 65 -4.04 0.11 -3.87
C THR A 65 -3.01 -0.65 -4.69
N ARG A 66 -3.11 -0.53 -6.03
CA ARG A 66 -2.25 -1.23 -6.98
C ARG A 66 -0.84 -0.66 -7.11
N SER A 67 -0.66 0.63 -6.82
CA SER A 67 0.60 1.36 -7.04
C SER A 67 1.04 2.18 -5.82
N LEU A 68 0.46 1.96 -4.63
CA LEU A 68 0.59 2.81 -3.43
C LEU A 68 0.26 4.30 -3.66
N GLU A 69 1.12 5.01 -4.40
CA GLU A 69 0.90 6.34 -4.95
C GLU A 69 -0.07 6.35 -6.13
N VAL A 70 -0.62 7.53 -6.41
CA VAL A 70 -1.53 7.75 -7.54
C VAL A 70 -0.83 7.43 -8.86
N TRP A 71 -1.56 6.78 -9.77
CA TRP A 71 -1.10 6.56 -11.14
C TRP A 71 -2.06 7.21 -12.14
N SER A 72 -1.61 7.86 -13.22
CA SER A 72 -0.20 8.25 -13.46
C SER A 72 0.29 9.34 -12.50
N CYS A 73 1.52 9.19 -11.99
CA CYS A 73 2.12 10.21 -11.14
C CYS A 73 2.53 11.43 -11.99
N LYS A 74 1.97 12.60 -11.66
CA LYS A 74 2.26 13.87 -12.36
C LYS A 74 3.37 14.68 -11.70
N ASP A 75 3.52 14.55 -10.38
CA ASP A 75 4.57 15.22 -9.59
C ASP A 75 5.78 14.29 -9.47
N THR A 76 6.57 14.20 -10.55
CA THR A 76 7.68 13.23 -10.66
C THR A 76 8.85 13.52 -9.72
N GLU A 77 9.00 14.75 -9.22
CA GLU A 77 10.06 15.12 -8.26
C GLU A 77 9.94 14.32 -6.94
N TRP A 78 8.71 13.99 -6.55
CA TRP A 78 8.39 13.36 -5.26
C TRP A 78 7.84 11.94 -5.41
N HIS A 79 8.08 11.30 -6.56
CA HIS A 79 7.61 9.95 -6.85
C HIS A 79 7.97 8.99 -5.72
N LEU A 80 6.97 8.43 -5.03
CA LEU A 80 7.19 7.74 -3.75
C LEU A 80 8.05 6.51 -3.92
N HIS A 81 7.85 5.72 -4.98
CA HIS A 81 8.65 4.51 -5.20
C HIS A 81 10.16 4.80 -5.23
N GLU A 82 10.58 5.91 -5.84
CA GLU A 82 12.00 6.23 -5.99
C GLU A 82 12.61 6.60 -4.64
N TRP A 83 11.95 7.49 -3.91
CA TRP A 83 12.41 7.93 -2.59
C TRP A 83 12.36 6.80 -1.55
N LEU A 84 11.26 6.07 -1.48
CA LEU A 84 11.07 5.02 -0.48
C LEU A 84 11.98 3.82 -0.75
N LEU A 85 11.99 3.28 -1.97
CA LEU A 85 12.75 2.06 -2.28
C LEU A 85 14.23 2.36 -2.53
N ALA A 86 14.54 3.14 -3.57
CA ALA A 86 15.93 3.37 -3.99
C ALA A 86 16.66 4.38 -3.10
N GLY A 87 15.94 5.40 -2.60
CA GLY A 87 16.49 6.42 -1.72
C GLY A 87 16.76 5.90 -0.30
N TRP A 88 15.72 5.37 0.36
CA TRP A 88 15.80 5.04 1.80
C TRP A 88 15.89 3.55 2.11
N GLY A 89 15.58 2.68 1.15
CA GLY A 89 15.44 1.24 1.41
C GLY A 89 14.21 0.89 2.26
N MET A 90 13.19 1.74 2.27
CA MET A 90 11.90 1.51 2.94
C MET A 90 11.02 0.60 2.07
N PRO A 91 10.59 -0.59 2.55
CA PRO A 91 9.68 -1.45 1.82
C PRO A 91 8.30 -0.82 1.60
N ILE A 92 7.69 -1.14 0.46
CA ILE A 92 6.32 -0.80 0.08
C ILE A 92 5.49 -2.09 0.00
N GLY A 93 4.25 -2.05 0.50
CA GLY A 93 3.25 -3.10 0.30
C GLY A 93 2.03 -2.61 -0.49
N GLU A 94 1.60 -3.40 -1.46
CA GLU A 94 0.48 -3.08 -2.35
C GLU A 94 -0.53 -4.22 -2.35
N LEU A 95 -1.79 -3.92 -2.68
CA LEU A 95 -2.88 -4.90 -2.77
C LEU A 95 -3.09 -5.72 -1.47
N PHE A 96 -2.85 -5.11 -0.31
CA PHE A 96 -3.19 -5.75 0.96
C PHE A 96 -4.72 -5.77 1.12
N TYR A 97 -5.29 -6.91 1.49
CA TYR A 97 -6.71 -6.98 1.83
C TYR A 97 -6.94 -6.42 3.25
N LEU A 98 -7.63 -5.27 3.34
CA LEU A 98 -7.74 -4.51 4.58
C LEU A 98 -9.18 -4.41 5.14
N GLU A 99 -10.17 -5.02 4.48
CA GLU A 99 -11.58 -4.89 4.89
C GLU A 99 -11.85 -5.51 6.26
N ASP A 100 -11.37 -6.73 6.48
CA ASP A 100 -11.52 -7.44 7.75
C ASP A 100 -10.79 -6.71 8.87
N LEU A 101 -9.57 -6.24 8.59
CA LEU A 101 -8.77 -5.46 9.52
C LEU A 101 -9.48 -4.16 9.91
N ALA A 102 -10.02 -3.42 8.94
CA ALA A 102 -10.74 -2.18 9.18
C ALA A 102 -12.00 -2.39 10.03
N ARG A 103 -12.75 -3.48 9.78
CA ARG A 103 -13.91 -3.87 10.61
C ARG A 103 -13.50 -4.15 12.05
N ILE A 104 -12.43 -4.92 12.27
CA ILE A 104 -11.91 -5.22 13.61
C ILE A 104 -11.44 -3.93 14.31
N CYS A 105 -10.62 -3.11 13.64
CA CYS A 105 -10.16 -1.82 14.17
C CYS A 105 -11.32 -0.93 14.61
N SER A 106 -12.36 -0.82 13.78
CA SER A 106 -13.56 -0.04 14.10
C SER A 106 -14.34 -0.61 15.28
N SER A 107 -14.47 -1.93 15.38
CA SER A 107 -15.20 -2.59 16.48
C SER A 107 -14.50 -2.47 17.83
N LEU A 108 -13.16 -2.42 17.83
CA LEU A 108 -12.33 -2.33 19.03
C LEU A 108 -11.90 -0.90 19.36
N GLU A 109 -12.26 0.08 18.52
CA GLU A 109 -11.75 1.45 18.57
C GLU A 109 -10.22 1.53 18.68
N ARG A 110 -9.52 0.59 18.04
CA ARG A 110 -8.05 0.42 18.12
C ARG A 110 -7.44 0.25 16.75
N TYR A 111 -6.49 1.12 16.42
CA TYR A 111 -5.82 1.16 15.11
C TYR A 111 -4.30 0.89 15.20
N VAL A 112 -3.85 0.44 16.37
CA VAL A 112 -2.46 0.03 16.62
C VAL A 112 -2.50 -1.42 17.07
N PHE A 113 -1.79 -2.27 16.36
CA PHE A 113 -1.77 -3.72 16.53
C PHE A 113 -0.38 -4.24 16.20
N PHE A 114 -0.08 -5.46 16.62
CA PHE A 114 1.15 -6.12 16.19
C PHE A 114 0.94 -6.67 14.78
N MET A 115 1.89 -6.43 13.87
CA MET A 115 1.84 -6.94 12.50
C MET A 115 3.07 -7.80 12.25
N SER A 116 2.85 -8.98 11.69
CA SER A 116 3.90 -9.81 11.11
C SER A 116 3.74 -9.79 9.60
N SER A 117 4.84 -9.60 8.87
CA SER A 117 4.91 -9.72 7.42
C SER A 117 6.23 -10.38 7.12
N SER A 118 6.21 -11.62 6.63
CA SER A 118 7.40 -12.43 6.44
C SER A 118 7.56 -12.79 4.97
N PRO A 119 8.36 -12.00 4.22
CA PRO A 119 8.68 -12.29 2.84
C PRO A 119 9.29 -13.68 2.68
N MET A 120 9.00 -14.33 1.56
CA MET A 120 9.57 -15.62 1.22
C MET A 120 11.10 -15.53 1.10
N ASN A 121 11.80 -16.57 1.56
CA ASN A 121 13.25 -16.70 1.42
C ASN A 121 13.61 -17.14 -0.01
N VAL A 122 13.65 -16.18 -0.94
CA VAL A 122 13.99 -16.40 -2.35
C VAL A 122 15.14 -15.46 -2.74
N PRO A 123 16.39 -15.93 -2.72
CA PRO A 123 17.55 -15.10 -3.09
C PRO A 123 17.40 -14.51 -4.49
N GLY A 124 17.64 -13.19 -4.62
CA GLY A 124 17.50 -12.45 -5.88
C GLY A 124 16.07 -12.03 -6.23
N ALA A 125 15.06 -12.42 -5.44
CA ALA A 125 13.71 -11.89 -5.62
C ALA A 125 13.65 -10.40 -5.24
N VAL A 126 12.90 -9.63 -6.02
CA VAL A 126 12.68 -8.18 -5.81
C VAL A 126 11.36 -7.86 -5.11
N ALA A 127 10.52 -8.87 -4.90
CA ALA A 127 9.22 -8.77 -4.25
C ALA A 127 8.79 -10.14 -3.69
N SER A 128 7.75 -10.14 -2.84
CA SER A 128 7.16 -11.35 -2.27
C SER A 128 5.67 -11.14 -2.02
N PRO A 129 4.83 -12.19 -2.07
CA PRO A 129 3.53 -12.13 -1.43
C PRO A 129 3.68 -11.70 0.03
N PRO A 130 2.70 -10.97 0.59
CA PRO A 130 2.90 -10.26 1.84
C PRO A 130 3.10 -11.20 3.05
N ASN A 131 2.43 -12.36 3.06
CA ASN A 131 2.38 -13.25 4.22
C ASN A 131 2.17 -12.46 5.53
N ALA A 132 1.15 -11.59 5.49
CA ALA A 132 0.92 -10.57 6.50
C ALA A 132 -0.24 -10.93 7.42
N LEU A 133 -0.02 -10.79 8.73
CA LEU A 133 -0.98 -11.07 9.80
C LEU A 133 -1.01 -9.89 10.76
N ALA A 134 -2.21 -9.53 11.22
CA ALA A 134 -2.43 -8.51 12.24
C ALA A 134 -3.00 -9.14 13.52
N PHE A 135 -2.49 -8.71 14.67
CA PHE A 135 -2.81 -9.28 15.99
C PHE A 135 -3.25 -8.18 16.96
N PHE A 136 -4.40 -8.41 17.59
CA PHE A 136 -5.11 -7.51 18.50
C PHE A 136 -5.04 -8.03 19.93
#